data_AF-A0A9X3D8H8-F1
#
_entry.id   AF-A0A9X3D8H8-F1
#
_cell.length_a   1.000
_cell.length_b   1.000
_cell.length_c   1.000
_cell.angle_alpha   90.00
_cell.angle_beta   90.00
_cell.angle_gamma   90.00
#
_symmetry.space_group_name_H-M   'P 1'
#
loop_
_entity.id
_entity.type
_entity.pdbx_description
1 polymer ?
#
loop_
_entity_poly.entity_id
_entity_poly.type
_entity_poly.pdbx_seq_one_letter_code
_entity_poly.pdbx_strand_id
1 'polypeptide(L)' 'MPSIDLVDEYLATARRAKYRRLLGLVAICSMLLTVLIVIFTRGWYAESGGGVGWVICGIIVTICAIGGVLVDITYRKDI' A
#
# COMPACT_ATOMS: atom_id res chain seq x y z
N MET A 1 29.98 8.72 -23.10
CA MET A 1 28.65 9.23 -23.50
C MET A 1 28.01 9.85 -22.25
N PRO A 2 28.19 11.16 -22.02
CA PRO A 2 27.72 11.84 -20.81
C PRO A 2 26.18 11.99 -20.72
N SER A 3 25.48 11.77 -21.84
CA SER A 3 24.01 11.80 -21.88
C SER A 3 23.35 10.62 -21.18
N ILE A 4 24.03 9.47 -21.02
CA ILE A 4 23.45 8.27 -20.42
C ILE A 4 23.47 8.36 -18.89
N ASP A 5 24.56 8.88 -18.31
CA ASP A 5 24.66 9.14 -16.85
C ASP A 5 23.56 10.10 -16.36
N LEU A 6 23.31 11.17 -17.13
CA LEU A 6 22.27 12.15 -16.78
C LEU A 6 20.85 11.55 -16.84
N VAL A 7 20.61 10.61 -17.75
CA VAL A 7 19.32 9.91 -17.87
C VAL A 7 19.13 8.95 -16.70
N ASP A 8 20.18 8.22 -16.31
CA ASP A 8 20.11 7.29 -15.18
C ASP A 8 19.84 7.99 -13.84
N GLU A 9 20.49 9.13 -13.61
CA GLU A 9 20.29 9.93 -12.41
C GLU A 9 18.88 10.56 -12.35
N TYR A 10 18.34 10.96 -13.51
CA TYR A 10 16.96 11.42 -13.62
C TYR A 10 15.96 10.29 -13.33
N LEU A 11 16.19 9.10 -13.88
CA LEU A 11 15.36 7.91 -13.65
C LEU A 11 15.44 7.43 -12.19
N ALA A 12 16.61 7.55 -11.54
CA ALA A 12 16.78 7.24 -10.12
C ALA A 12 15.97 8.19 -9.23
N THR A 13 15.96 9.48 -9.57
CA THR A 13 15.20 10.51 -8.84
C THR A 13 13.69 10.34 -9.03
N ALA A 14 13.25 10.07 -10.26
CA ALA A 14 11.85 9.76 -10.57
C ALA A 14 11.36 8.48 -9.84
N ARG A 15 12.23 7.46 -9.75
CA ARG A 15 11.96 6.24 -8.96
C ARG A 15 11.79 6.54 -7.48
N ARG A 16 12.66 7.37 -6.86
CA ARG A 16 12.54 7.76 -5.45
C ARG A 16 11.24 8.53 -5.14
N ALA A 17 10.76 9.36 -6.06
CA ALA A 17 9.49 10.07 -5.91
C ALA A 17 8.29 9.09 -5.97
N LYS A 18 8.33 8.09 -6.87
CA LYS A 18 7.33 7.01 -6.92
C LYS A 18 7.33 6.15 -5.65
N TYR A 19 8.50 5.73 -5.16
CA TYR A 19 8.60 4.93 -3.94
C TYR A 19 8.06 5.65 -2.71
N ARG A 20 8.29 6.96 -2.56
CA ARG A 20 7.72 7.75 -1.46
C ARG A 20 6.19 7.82 -1.52
N ARG A 21 5.61 7.93 -2.72
CA ARG A 21 4.15 7.88 -2.89
C ARG A 21 3.56 6.51 -2.57
N LEU A 22 4.21 5.42 -3.00
CA LEU A 22 3.79 4.07 -2.62
C LEU A 22 3.89 3.83 -1.11
N LEU A 23 4.97 4.27 -0.46
CA LEU A 23 5.12 4.17 0.99
C LEU A 23 4.05 4.97 1.74
N GLY A 24 3.70 6.17 1.26
CA GLY A 24 2.59 6.96 1.81
C GLY A 24 1.25 6.23 1.69
N LEU A 25 0.98 5.61 0.54
CA LEU A 25 -0.23 4.81 0.34
C LEU A 25 -0.26 3.59 1.29
N VAL A 26 0.85 2.88 1.44
CA VAL A 26 0.98 1.75 2.38
C VAL A 26 0.74 2.19 3.82
N ALA A 27 1.26 3.35 4.23
CA ALA A 27 1.05 3.89 5.57
C ALA A 27 -0.41 4.26 5.84
N ILE A 28 -1.08 4.88 4.85
CA ILE A 28 -2.53 5.19 4.96
C ILE A 28 -3.34 3.90 4.99
N CYS A 29 -3.02 2.93 4.14
CA CYS A 29 -3.62 1.61 4.12
C CYS A 29 -3.44 0.89 5.47
N SER A 30 -2.25 0.89 6.07
CA SER A 30 -2.01 0.23 7.36
C SER A 30 -2.77 0.90 8.51
N MET A 31 -2.90 2.23 8.51
CA MET A 31 -3.75 2.95 9.45
C MET A 31 -5.22 2.54 9.32
N LEU A 32 -5.75 2.51 8.09
CA LEU A 32 -7.12 2.05 7.83
C LEU A 32 -7.33 0.60 8.25
N LEU A 33 -6.37 -0.29 7.96
CA LEU A 33 -6.39 -1.69 8.36
C LEU A 33 -6.47 -1.82 9.88
N THR A 34 -5.67 -1.04 10.61
CA THR A 34 -5.65 -1.04 12.07
C THR A 34 -7.02 -0.65 12.64
N VAL A 35 -7.64 0.38 12.08
CA VAL A 35 -9.00 0.80 12.46
C VAL A 35 -10.01 -0.31 12.18
N LEU A 36 -9.96 -0.97 11.01
CA LEU A 36 -10.84 -2.08 10.68
C LEU A 36 -10.66 -3.29 11.63
N ILE A 37 -9.44 -3.62 12.02
CA ILE A 37 -9.17 -4.68 13.00
C ILE A 37 -9.77 -4.32 14.37
N VAL A 38 -9.64 -3.07 14.81
CA VAL A 38 -10.24 -2.62 16.07
C VAL A 38 -11.76 -2.75 16.02
N ILE A 39 -12.40 -2.32 14.92
CA ILE A 39 -13.84 -2.48 14.72
C ILE A 39 -14.26 -3.95 14.76
N PHE A 40 -13.47 -4.83 14.11
CA PHE A 40 -13.73 -6.26 14.09
C PHE A 40 -13.63 -6.89 15.49
N THR A 41 -12.52 -6.65 16.19
CA THR A 41 -12.25 -7.22 17.53
C THR A 41 -13.20 -6.71 18.61
N ARG A 42 -13.65 -5.45 18.49
CA ARG A 42 -14.62 -4.84 19.42
C ARG A 42 -16.07 -5.18 19.09
N GLY A 43 -16.34 -5.86 17.97
CA GLY A 43 -17.70 -6.20 17.57
C GLY A 43 -18.53 -5.01 17.10
N TRP A 44 -17.93 -3.83 16.92
CA TRP A 44 -18.61 -2.59 16.54
C TRP A 44 -19.26 -2.66 15.16
N TYR A 45 -18.85 -3.63 14.33
CA TYR A 45 -19.54 -3.92 13.07
C TYR A 45 -21.03 -4.27 13.29
N ALA A 46 -21.39 -4.85 14.44
CA ALA A 46 -22.77 -5.20 14.74
C ALA A 46 -23.67 -3.98 15.00
N GLU A 47 -23.12 -2.90 15.56
CA GLU A 47 -23.87 -1.65 15.84
C GLU A 47 -24.10 -0.82 14.57
N SER A 48 -23.30 -1.04 13.53
CA SER A 48 -23.37 -0.28 12.27
C SER A 48 -24.54 -0.68 11.35
N GLY A 49 -25.34 -1.69 11.71
CA GLY A 49 -26.44 -2.21 10.89
C GLY A 49 -26.02 -2.92 9.60
N GLY A 50 -24.77 -2.75 9.15
CA GLY A 50 -24.16 -3.47 8.03
C GLY A 50 -23.38 -4.68 8.52
N GLY A 51 -23.73 -5.88 8.02
CA GLY A 51 -23.07 -7.14 8.40
C GLY A 51 -21.55 -7.16 8.18
N VAL A 52 -20.87 -8.16 8.74
CA VAL A 52 -19.39 -8.26 8.80
C VAL A 52 -18.64 -8.19 7.45
N GLY A 53 -19.34 -8.39 6.33
CA GLY A 53 -18.75 -8.49 5.00
C GLY A 53 -17.96 -7.26 4.54
N TRP A 54 -18.36 -6.05 4.92
CA TRP A 54 -17.63 -4.83 4.53
C TRP A 54 -16.27 -4.71 5.23
N VAL A 55 -16.17 -5.16 6.49
CA VAL A 55 -14.92 -5.18 7.26
C VAL A 55 -13.96 -6.20 6.66
N ILE A 56 -14.45 -7.40 6.32
CA ILE A 56 -13.64 -8.46 5.69
C ILE A 56 -13.14 -7.99 4.32
N CYS A 57 -14.02 -7.40 3.50
CA CYS A 57 -13.65 -6.85 2.19
C CYS A 57 -12.55 -5.78 2.33
N GLY A 58 -12.69 -4.85 3.29
CA GLY A 58 -11.68 -3.83 3.56
C GLY A 58 -10.32 -4.41 3.97
N ILE A 59 -10.30 -5.47 4.80
CA ILE A 59 -9.06 -6.16 5.19
C ILE A 59 -8.39 -6.79 3.96
N ILE A 60 -9.15 -7.52 3.12
CA ILE A 60 -8.61 -8.18 1.92
C ILE A 60 -8.03 -7.17 0.94
N VAL A 61 -8.77 -6.11 0.63
CA VAL A 61 -8.30 -5.04 -0.28
C VAL A 61 -7.00 -4.43 0.24
N THR A 62 -6.91 -4.22 1.55
CA THR A 62 -5.72 -3.60 2.14
C THR A 62 -4.51 -4.54 2.11
N ILE A 63 -4.69 -5.84 2.33
CA ILE A 63 -3.63 -6.85 2.16
C ILE A 63 -3.18 -6.90 0.69
N CYS A 64 -4.10 -6.90 -0.27
CA CYS A 64 -3.77 -6.86 -1.70
C CYS A 64 -3.00 -5.60 -2.07
N ALA A 65 -3.36 -4.44 -1.53
CA ALA A 65 -2.65 -3.19 -1.76
C ALA A 65 -1.20 -3.25 -1.26
N ILE A 66 -0.98 -3.78 -0.05
CA ILE A 66 0.37 -3.99 0.51
C ILE A 66 1.16 -4.99 -0.34
N GLY A 67 0.52 -6.10 -0.73
CA GLY A 67 1.11 -7.13 -1.60
C GLY A 67 1.56 -6.56 -2.93
N GLY A 68 0.74 -5.74 -3.59
CA GLY A 68 1.10 -5.07 -4.85
C GLY A 68 2.32 -4.16 -4.72
N VAL A 69 2.46 -3.45 -3.59
CA VAL A 69 3.64 -2.62 -3.32
C VAL A 69 4.89 -3.48 -3.10
N LEU A 70 4.78 -4.58 -2.35
CA LEU A 70 5.90 -5.51 -2.13
C LEU A 70 6.35 -6.16 -3.44
N VAL A 71 5.41 -6.53 -4.31
CA VAL A 71 5.72 -7.06 -5.64
C VAL A 71 6.38 -6.00 -6.51
N ASP A 72 5.89 -4.76 -6.54
CA ASP A 72 6.54 -3.68 -7.30
C ASP A 72 7.98 -3.39 -6.80
N ILE A 73 8.22 -3.46 -5.48
CA ILE A 73 9.57 -3.30 -4.91
C ILE A 73 10.49 -4.48 -5.28
N THR A 74 10.00 -5.72 -5.16
CA THR A 74 10.81 -6.93 -5.40
C THR A 74 11.10 -7.12 -6.88
N TYR A 75 10.10 -6.98 -7.76
CA TYR A 75 10.27 -7.12 -9.20
C TYR A 75 11.21 -6.06 -9.80
N ARG A 76 11.29 -4.87 -9.18
CA ARG A 76 12.25 -3.82 -9.57
C ARG A 76 13.66 -4.01 -9.02
N LYS A 77 13.90 -4.96 -8.12
CA LYS A 77 15.25 -5.32 -7.66
C LYS A 77 15.94 -6.32 -8.60
N ASP A 78 15.17 -7.09 -9.37
CA ASP A 78 15.66 -8.09 -10.32
C ASP A 78 15.92 -7.52 -11.73
N ILE A 79 15.58 -6.25 -12.00
CA ILE A 79 15.82 -5.54 -13.27
C ILE A 79 16.83 -4.41 -13.05
#